data_AF-A0A6A6D7Y3-F1
#
_entry.id   AF-A0A6A6D7Y3-F1
#
_cell.length_a   1.000
_cell.length_b   1.000
_cell.length_c   1.000
_cell.angle_alpha   90.00
_cell.angle_beta   90.00
_cell.angle_gamma   90.00
#
_symmetry.space_group_name_H-M   'P 1'
#
loop_
_entity.id
_entity.type
_entity.pdbx_description
1 polymer ?
#
loop_
_entity_poly.entity_id
_entity_poly.type
_entity_poly.pdbx_seq_one_letter_code
_entity_poly.pdbx_strand_id
1 'polypeptide(L)'
;MDSVQSPPFLRISPDLRQRIYTYLLCLDSENEITTINYDLAWPYLQNPTSTTFTYHQLDMCSCPGPASQGSTGKHGDHIYTRYVCEGPEVQIVPKNKPLWVLQQPNGPLNILRPATKKELDRRPSANIVRANKLIYREATPLLYRGRKFRFLTGHCPRGRYQAYATQTLLSRMSTFTQEQITDLSLIYQQHEEDCRWQDVKKAYVSLARFILSNLPHCRTLHILKCASGDGLGPFCKLFRREDMRILVRKHDANEEVECFEKEQFVRCIIINKGLVQYRGAARNEDALEDSLDEGLGELNW
;
A
#
# COMPACT_ATOMS: atom_id res chain seq x y z
N MET A 1 21.98 39.34 -27.78
CA MET A 1 21.20 38.35 -27.03
C MET A 1 21.96 37.04 -27.12
N ASP A 2 22.79 36.76 -26.12
CA ASP A 2 23.58 35.54 -26.11
C ASP A 2 22.64 34.34 -26.06
N SER A 3 22.81 33.42 -27.02
CA SER A 3 22.05 32.18 -27.02
C SER A 3 22.37 31.45 -25.73
N VAL A 4 21.36 31.24 -24.89
CA VAL A 4 21.52 30.46 -23.65
C VAL A 4 21.89 29.05 -24.07
N GLN A 5 23.18 28.78 -24.06
CA GLN A 5 23.71 27.50 -24.45
C GLN A 5 23.23 26.44 -23.47
N SER A 6 22.57 25.41 -23.99
CA SER A 6 22.10 24.28 -23.17
C SER A 6 23.24 23.71 -22.30
N PRO A 7 22.98 23.32 -21.05
CA PRO A 7 23.97 22.69 -20.19
C PRO A 7 24.67 21.51 -20.88
N PRO A 8 25.98 21.29 -20.68
CA PRO A 8 26.73 20.23 -21.37
C PRO A 8 26.09 18.85 -21.29
N PHE A 9 25.52 18.50 -20.13
CA PHE A 9 24.80 17.24 -19.92
C PHE A 9 23.54 17.10 -20.79
N LEU A 10 22.88 18.19 -21.19
CA LEU A 10 21.71 18.11 -22.07
C LEU A 10 22.10 18.04 -23.57
N ARG A 11 23.39 18.21 -23.90
CA ARG A 11 23.90 18.13 -25.29
C ARG A 11 24.23 16.71 -25.72
N ILE A 12 24.52 15.79 -24.79
CA ILE A 12 24.68 14.35 -25.07
C ILE A 12 23.34 13.76 -25.51
N SER A 13 23.37 12.67 -26.30
CA SER A 13 22.14 12.06 -26.82
C SER A 13 21.22 11.54 -25.69
N PRO A 14 19.89 11.51 -25.90
CA PRO A 14 18.94 10.94 -24.94
C PRO A 14 19.31 9.52 -24.51
N ASP A 15 19.78 8.68 -25.43
CA ASP A 15 20.17 7.29 -25.15
C ASP A 15 21.32 7.20 -24.15
N LEU A 16 22.33 8.06 -24.30
CA LEU A 16 23.46 8.12 -23.36
C LEU A 16 23.00 8.64 -21.99
N ARG A 17 22.14 9.67 -21.96
CA ARG A 17 21.55 10.15 -20.69
C ARG A 17 20.76 9.05 -20.00
N GLN A 18 19.95 8.29 -20.75
CA GLN A 18 19.18 7.18 -20.21
C GLN A 18 20.09 6.12 -19.58
N ARG A 19 21.19 5.74 -20.23
CA ARG A 19 22.19 4.82 -19.65
C ARG A 19 22.79 5.37 -18.36
N ILE A 20 23.11 6.66 -18.32
CA ILE A 20 23.63 7.34 -17.12
C ILE A 20 22.58 7.30 -16.01
N TYR A 21 21.32 7.63 -16.29
CA TYR A 21 20.26 7.56 -15.30
C TYR A 21 20.07 6.13 -14.78
N THR A 22 20.05 5.13 -15.65
CA THR A 22 19.96 3.72 -15.24
C THR A 22 21.07 3.35 -14.26
N TYR A 23 22.30 3.78 -14.53
CA TYR A 23 23.43 3.55 -13.63
C TYR A 23 23.27 4.29 -12.29
N LEU A 24 22.90 5.57 -12.33
CA LEU A 24 22.77 6.41 -11.12
C LEU A 24 21.56 6.08 -10.25
N LEU A 25 20.52 5.51 -10.85
CA LEU A 25 19.25 5.23 -10.18
C LEU A 25 19.11 3.76 -9.75
N CYS A 26 20.13 2.93 -10.04
CA CYS A 26 20.21 1.51 -9.68
C CYS A 26 18.92 0.74 -9.99
N LEU A 27 18.68 0.48 -11.27
CA LEU A 27 17.65 -0.46 -11.72
C LEU A 27 18.16 -1.88 -11.47
N ASP A 28 17.70 -2.59 -10.45
CA ASP A 28 18.05 -4.01 -10.30
C ASP A 28 16.88 -4.88 -9.82
N SER A 29 16.80 -6.03 -10.51
CA SER A 29 15.87 -7.17 -10.50
C SER A 29 14.36 -6.91 -10.42
N GLU A 30 13.62 -7.46 -11.38
CA GLU A 30 12.14 -7.47 -11.49
C GLU A 30 11.41 -8.05 -10.25
N ASN A 31 12.17 -8.57 -9.28
CA ASN A 31 11.65 -9.23 -8.08
C ASN A 31 11.87 -8.45 -6.78
N GLU A 32 12.56 -7.31 -6.80
CA GLU A 32 12.94 -6.61 -5.58
C GLU A 32 11.93 -5.55 -5.13
N ILE A 33 11.76 -5.44 -3.80
CA ILE A 33 10.78 -4.54 -3.18
C ILE A 33 11.48 -3.26 -2.72
N THR A 34 11.05 -2.13 -3.28
CA THR A 34 11.51 -0.81 -2.82
C THR A 34 10.74 -0.44 -1.54
N THR A 35 11.42 -0.55 -0.40
CA THR A 35 10.83 -0.23 0.91
C THR A 35 10.89 1.26 1.19
N ILE A 36 9.75 1.85 1.55
CA ILE A 36 9.63 3.24 2.00
C ILE A 36 9.18 3.21 3.47
N ASN A 37 10.06 3.62 4.38
CA ASN A 37 9.68 3.73 5.78
C ASN A 37 8.86 5.00 6.03
N TYR A 38 7.82 4.85 6.85
CA TYR A 38 6.99 5.94 7.30
C TYR A 38 6.66 5.78 8.79
N ASP A 39 6.38 6.90 9.45
CA ASP A 39 5.83 6.96 10.80
C ASP A 39 4.43 7.58 10.77
N LEU A 40 3.68 7.34 11.84
CA LEU A 40 2.33 7.88 12.05
C LEU A 40 2.37 8.82 13.24
N ALA A 41 2.16 10.11 12.99
CA ALA A 41 1.98 11.10 14.05
C ALA A 41 0.48 11.27 14.35
N TRP A 42 0.16 11.38 15.63
CA TRP A 42 -1.20 11.37 16.14
C TRP A 42 -1.47 12.67 16.89
N PRO A 43 -1.72 13.78 16.18
CA PRO A 43 -1.71 15.12 16.78
C PRO A 43 -2.80 15.36 17.83
N TYR A 44 -3.87 14.56 17.80
CA TYR A 44 -5.01 14.71 18.69
C TYR A 44 -5.10 13.62 19.76
N LEU A 45 -4.12 12.73 19.87
CA LEU A 45 -4.10 11.72 20.92
C LEU A 45 -3.28 12.21 22.10
N GLN A 46 -3.72 11.92 23.32
CA GLN A 46 -3.04 12.37 24.53
C GLN A 46 -1.68 11.67 24.72
N ASN A 47 -1.56 10.37 24.43
CA ASN A 47 -0.34 9.60 24.68
C ASN A 47 0.01 8.62 23.54
N PRO A 48 0.26 9.12 22.31
CA PRO A 48 0.51 8.26 21.17
C PRO A 48 1.88 7.60 21.26
N THR A 49 1.89 6.28 21.30
CA THR A 49 3.03 5.38 21.17
C THR A 49 2.90 4.45 19.94
N SER A 50 3.96 3.74 19.58
CA SER A 50 3.89 2.68 18.56
C SER A 50 2.90 1.56 18.91
N THR A 51 2.51 1.45 20.19
CA THR A 51 1.57 0.47 20.75
C THR A 51 0.22 1.05 21.17
N THR A 52 -0.07 2.34 20.89
CA THR A 52 -1.30 3.09 21.28
C THR A 52 -2.62 2.33 21.10
N PHE A 53 -2.59 1.32 20.25
CA PHE A 53 -3.75 0.64 19.72
C PHE A 53 -3.80 -0.84 20.04
N THR A 54 -2.96 -1.32 20.96
CA THR A 54 -3.05 -2.68 21.52
C THR A 54 -4.37 -2.86 22.28
N TYR A 55 -4.81 -4.12 22.48
CA TYR A 55 -6.06 -4.48 23.17
C TYR A 55 -6.30 -3.81 24.54
N HIS A 56 -5.27 -3.24 25.15
CA HIS A 56 -5.30 -2.66 26.49
C HIS A 56 -5.12 -1.14 26.51
N GLN A 57 -4.90 -0.48 25.37
CA GLN A 57 -4.72 0.96 25.28
C GLN A 57 -5.87 1.60 24.50
N LEU A 58 -6.78 2.27 25.22
CA LEU A 58 -7.70 3.25 24.66
C LEU A 58 -7.10 4.62 24.94
N ASP A 59 -6.67 5.33 23.90
CA ASP A 59 -6.15 6.69 24.05
C ASP A 59 -7.28 7.71 23.85
N MET A 60 -7.22 8.78 24.63
CA MET A 60 -8.18 9.87 24.56
C MET A 60 -7.81 10.78 23.40
N CYS A 61 -8.83 11.15 22.63
CA CYS A 61 -8.72 12.00 21.46
C CYS A 61 -9.38 13.35 21.72
N SER A 62 -8.67 14.42 21.39
CA SER A 62 -9.13 15.80 21.47
C SER A 62 -9.37 16.41 20.07
N CYS A 63 -9.62 15.58 19.05
CA CYS A 63 -9.75 16.07 17.68
C CYS A 63 -10.99 16.96 17.50
N PRO A 64 -10.96 17.94 16.56
CA PRO A 64 -12.09 18.83 16.29
C PRO A 64 -13.22 18.14 15.49
N GLY A 65 -13.15 16.80 15.35
CA GLY A 65 -14.11 15.98 14.61
C GLY A 65 -15.56 16.25 15.03
N PRO A 66 -16.53 15.81 14.20
CA PRO A 66 -17.93 16.20 14.33
C PRO A 66 -18.36 15.98 15.78
N ALA A 67 -18.63 17.10 16.46
CA ALA A 67 -19.06 17.11 17.84
C ALA A 67 -20.05 15.98 18.01
N SER A 68 -19.69 14.98 18.82
CA SER A 68 -20.61 13.93 19.19
C SER A 68 -21.86 14.63 19.66
N GLN A 69 -22.90 14.59 18.82
CA GLN A 69 -24.14 15.33 19.03
C GLN A 69 -24.69 14.90 20.40
N GLY A 70 -24.47 15.72 21.42
CA GLY A 70 -24.90 15.42 22.79
C GLY A 70 -23.88 15.67 23.90
N SER A 71 -22.59 15.90 23.64
CA SER A 71 -21.66 16.25 24.72
C SER A 71 -21.60 17.77 24.93
N THR A 72 -22.28 18.24 25.97
CA THR A 72 -22.25 19.63 26.48
C THR A 72 -20.93 19.97 27.19
N GLY A 73 -19.85 19.24 26.91
CA GLY A 73 -18.53 19.44 27.49
C GLY A 73 -17.64 20.28 26.57
N LYS A 74 -17.02 21.32 27.13
CA LYS A 74 -15.91 22.07 26.52
C LYS A 74 -14.92 21.10 25.86
N HIS A 75 -14.67 21.24 24.55
CA HIS A 75 -13.67 20.50 23.76
C HIS A 75 -13.43 19.05 24.22
N GLY A 76 -14.36 18.17 23.86
CA GLY A 76 -14.51 16.82 24.43
C GLY A 76 -13.38 15.84 24.10
N ASP A 77 -12.64 15.47 25.14
CA ASP A 77 -11.87 14.23 25.20
C ASP A 77 -12.83 13.05 24.94
N HIS A 78 -12.63 12.30 23.86
CA HIS A 78 -13.42 11.10 23.52
C HIS A 78 -12.49 9.95 23.16
N ILE A 79 -12.97 8.71 23.21
CA ILE A 79 -12.17 7.56 22.77
C ILE A 79 -11.94 7.67 21.26
N TYR A 80 -10.67 7.62 20.84
CA TYR A 80 -10.34 7.63 19.42
C TYR A 80 -11.11 6.54 18.68
N THR A 81 -11.86 6.94 17.66
CA THR A 81 -12.62 6.05 16.80
C THR A 81 -12.26 6.33 15.36
N ARG A 82 -11.65 5.36 14.68
CA ARG A 82 -11.25 5.50 13.28
C ARG A 82 -12.47 5.79 12.39
N TYR A 83 -12.30 6.66 11.39
CA TYR A 83 -13.34 7.19 10.49
C TYR A 83 -14.37 8.14 11.14
N VAL A 84 -14.29 8.33 12.45
CA VAL A 84 -15.00 9.39 13.17
C VAL A 84 -14.03 10.51 13.51
N CYS A 85 -12.88 10.14 14.08
CA CYS A 85 -11.78 11.05 14.41
C CYS A 85 -10.87 11.29 13.19
N GLU A 86 -10.13 12.39 13.24
CA GLU A 86 -9.07 12.67 12.26
C GLU A 86 -7.99 11.58 12.27
N GLY A 87 -7.50 11.23 11.08
CA GLY A 87 -6.47 10.21 10.93
C GLY A 87 -5.07 10.68 11.33
N PRO A 88 -4.10 9.77 11.45
CA PRO A 88 -2.73 10.15 11.72
C PRO A 88 -2.11 10.89 10.53
N GLU A 89 -1.15 11.75 10.81
CA GLU A 89 -0.29 12.30 9.79
C GLU A 89 0.77 11.28 9.38
N VAL A 90 0.89 11.06 8.08
CA VAL A 90 1.90 10.16 7.51
C VAL A 90 3.19 10.92 7.26
N GLN A 91 4.25 10.53 7.97
CA GLN A 91 5.57 11.14 7.91
C GLN A 91 6.58 10.18 7.26
N ILE A 92 7.26 10.60 6.20
CA ILE A 92 8.29 9.77 5.57
C ILE A 92 9.56 9.83 6.41
N VAL A 93 10.11 8.66 6.74
CA VAL A 93 11.39 8.56 7.44
C VAL A 93 12.50 9.09 6.53
N PRO A 94 13.25 10.13 6.96
CA PRO A 94 14.26 10.77 6.14
C PRO A 94 15.45 9.83 5.86
N LYS A 95 16.21 10.12 4.79
CA LYS A 95 17.32 9.26 4.32
C LYS A 95 18.46 9.11 5.33
N ASN A 96 18.61 10.05 6.26
CA ASN A 96 19.62 10.02 7.32
C ASN A 96 19.28 9.11 8.50
N LYS A 97 18.08 8.50 8.50
CA LYS A 97 17.68 7.49 9.48
C LYS A 97 17.87 6.08 8.91
N PRO A 98 18.08 5.06 9.77
CA PRO A 98 18.19 3.68 9.33
C PRO A 98 16.98 3.25 8.49
N LEU A 99 17.24 2.60 7.35
CA LEU A 99 16.21 1.95 6.56
C LEU A 99 15.90 0.59 7.19
N TRP A 100 14.66 0.39 7.60
CA TRP A 100 14.15 -0.88 8.09
C TRP A 100 13.47 -1.64 6.97
N VAL A 101 13.83 -2.90 6.80
CA VAL A 101 13.28 -3.80 5.79
C VAL A 101 12.53 -4.92 6.50
N LEU A 102 11.42 -5.36 5.90
CA LEU A 102 10.69 -6.53 6.39
C LEU A 102 11.59 -7.76 6.24
N GLN A 103 11.99 -8.35 7.37
CA GLN A 103 12.63 -9.66 7.38
C GLN A 103 11.56 -10.74 7.26
N GLN A 104 10.52 -10.63 8.09
CA GLN A 104 9.45 -11.61 8.17
C GLN A 104 8.18 -10.94 8.72
N PRO A 105 7.00 -11.11 8.11
CA PRO A 105 5.75 -10.77 8.79
C PRO A 105 5.47 -11.78 9.90
N ASN A 106 5.00 -11.34 11.07
CA ASN A 106 4.76 -12.20 12.22
C ASN A 106 3.44 -11.84 12.94
N GLY A 107 2.32 -12.16 12.30
CA GLY A 107 0.99 -11.90 12.85
C GLY A 107 0.81 -10.43 13.25
N PRO A 108 0.61 -10.12 14.55
CA PRO A 108 0.41 -8.75 15.03
C PRO A 108 1.67 -7.87 14.96
N LEU A 109 2.87 -8.45 14.74
CA LEU A 109 4.15 -7.75 14.69
C LEU A 109 4.91 -8.06 13.41
N ASN A 110 5.71 -7.12 12.92
CA ASN A 110 6.61 -7.30 11.79
C ASN A 110 7.99 -7.51 12.39
N ILE A 111 8.67 -8.57 11.96
CA ILE A 111 10.10 -8.72 12.22
C ILE A 111 10.81 -7.86 11.17
N LEU A 112 11.38 -6.76 11.66
CA LEU A 112 12.14 -5.81 10.87
C LEU A 112 13.63 -6.01 11.13
N ARG A 113 14.42 -5.84 10.08
CA ARG A 113 15.88 -5.78 10.18
C ARG A 113 16.42 -4.50 9.55
N PRO A 114 17.61 -4.06 9.95
CA PRO A 114 18.33 -3.05 9.20
C PRO A 114 18.52 -3.49 7.74
N ALA A 115 18.43 -2.53 6.83
CA ALA A 115 18.79 -2.75 5.43
C ALA A 115 20.25 -3.17 5.31
N THR A 116 20.51 -4.16 4.47
CA THR A 116 21.85 -4.55 4.06
C THR A 116 22.48 -3.45 3.21
N LYS A 117 23.81 -3.45 3.07
CA LYS A 117 24.52 -2.52 2.20
C LYS A 117 23.98 -2.54 0.76
N LYS A 118 23.66 -3.72 0.21
CA LYS A 118 23.09 -3.87 -1.14
C LYS A 118 21.73 -3.15 -1.27
N GLU A 119 20.85 -3.29 -0.29
CA GLU A 119 19.53 -2.62 -0.28
C GLU A 119 19.66 -1.09 -0.13
N LEU A 120 20.67 -0.62 0.62
CA LEU A 120 20.97 0.81 0.75
C LEU A 120 21.54 1.40 -0.54
N ASP A 121 22.52 0.73 -1.15
CA ASP A 121 23.17 1.17 -2.38
C ASP A 121 22.18 1.25 -3.56
N ARG A 122 21.13 0.41 -3.54
CA ARG A 122 20.06 0.41 -4.54
C ARG A 122 19.01 1.50 -4.35
N ARG A 123 19.03 2.21 -3.21
CA ARG A 123 18.01 3.22 -2.92
C ARG A 123 18.18 4.38 -3.91
N PRO A 124 17.19 4.63 -4.79
CA PRO A 124 17.34 5.66 -5.80
C PRO A 124 17.56 7.03 -5.17
N SER A 125 18.54 7.76 -5.70
CA SER A 125 18.78 9.16 -5.35
C SER A 125 18.02 10.07 -6.32
N ALA A 126 16.84 10.53 -5.91
CA ALA A 126 16.04 11.46 -6.71
C ALA A 126 16.62 12.89 -6.78
N ASN A 127 17.82 13.14 -6.23
CA ASN A 127 18.45 14.46 -6.23
C ASN A 127 18.68 14.97 -7.66
N ILE A 128 19.04 14.08 -8.59
CA ILE A 128 19.27 14.43 -10.00
C ILE A 128 17.99 14.90 -10.71
N VAL A 129 16.83 14.40 -10.28
CA VAL A 129 15.53 14.64 -10.93
C VAL A 129 15.04 16.07 -10.71
N ARG A 130 15.53 16.75 -9.65
CA ARG A 130 15.14 18.13 -9.32
C ARG A 130 15.89 19.19 -10.13
N ALA A 131 16.91 18.80 -10.89
CA ALA A 131 17.80 19.74 -11.56
C ALA A 131 17.18 20.41 -12.80
N ASN A 132 16.36 19.69 -13.57
CA ASN A 132 15.81 20.20 -14.83
C ASN A 132 14.55 19.43 -15.25
N LYS A 133 13.59 20.09 -15.92
CA LYS A 133 12.35 19.47 -16.42
C LYS A 133 12.59 18.31 -17.40
N LEU A 134 13.61 18.40 -18.25
CA LEU A 134 13.95 17.34 -19.21
C LEU A 134 14.49 16.10 -18.46
N ILE A 135 15.44 16.31 -17.55
CA ILE A 135 15.97 15.26 -16.68
C ILE A 135 14.83 14.63 -15.86
N TYR A 136 13.91 15.44 -15.33
CA TYR A 136 12.73 14.96 -14.62
C TYR A 136 11.89 14.02 -15.49
N ARG A 137 11.57 14.41 -16.72
CA ARG A 137 10.75 13.60 -17.65
C ARG A 137 11.44 12.30 -18.06
N GLU A 138 12.76 12.33 -18.26
CA GLU A 138 13.53 11.14 -18.68
C GLU A 138 13.81 10.17 -17.52
N ALA A 139 14.11 10.70 -16.33
CA ALA A 139 14.51 9.89 -15.18
C ALA A 139 13.33 9.33 -14.37
N THR A 140 12.20 10.04 -14.30
CA THR A 140 11.04 9.60 -13.50
C THR A 140 10.52 8.23 -13.93
N PRO A 141 10.33 7.91 -15.22
CA PRO A 141 9.94 6.55 -15.62
C PRO A 141 10.85 5.46 -15.07
N LEU A 142 12.16 5.68 -15.04
CA LEU A 142 13.15 4.74 -14.51
C LEU A 142 13.06 4.60 -12.97
N LEU A 143 12.60 5.63 -12.28
CA LEU A 143 12.44 5.59 -10.82
C LEU A 143 11.24 4.78 -10.36
N TYR A 144 10.18 4.71 -11.17
CA TYR A 144 8.88 4.20 -10.71
C TYR A 144 8.37 2.99 -11.51
N ARG A 145 8.67 2.89 -12.81
CA ARG A 145 8.21 1.75 -13.62
C ARG A 145 8.95 0.48 -13.22
N GLY A 146 8.22 -0.62 -13.14
CA GLY A 146 8.71 -1.96 -12.80
C GLY A 146 9.14 -2.12 -11.34
N ARG A 147 8.98 -1.10 -10.48
CA ARG A 147 9.38 -1.16 -9.07
C ARG A 147 8.20 -1.50 -8.17
N LYS A 148 8.40 -2.49 -7.28
CA LYS A 148 7.40 -2.89 -6.28
C LYS A 148 7.55 -2.03 -5.04
N PHE A 149 6.75 -0.97 -4.91
CA PHE A 149 6.80 -0.10 -3.73
C PHE A 149 6.06 -0.71 -2.55
N ARG A 150 6.73 -0.81 -1.39
CA ARG A 150 6.13 -1.22 -0.13
C ARG A 150 6.35 -0.16 0.93
N PHE A 151 5.27 0.34 1.50
CA PHE A 151 5.32 1.29 2.61
C PHE A 151 5.40 0.51 3.92
N LEU A 152 6.34 0.83 4.80
CA LEU A 152 6.59 0.05 6.00
C LEU A 152 6.76 0.96 7.22
N THR A 153 5.81 0.89 8.14
CA THR A 153 5.95 1.45 9.48
C THR A 153 6.67 0.45 10.38
N GLY A 154 7.13 0.89 11.57
CA GLY A 154 7.92 0.14 12.54
C GLY A 154 7.34 -1.23 13.00
N HIS A 155 7.67 -1.67 14.21
CA HIS A 155 7.42 -3.07 14.63
C HIS A 155 5.95 -3.53 14.58
N CYS A 156 4.99 -2.61 14.59
CA CYS A 156 3.57 -2.93 14.48
C CYS A 156 3.09 -2.78 13.01
N PRO A 157 2.97 -3.87 12.22
CA PRO A 157 2.29 -3.86 10.95
C PRO A 157 0.85 -3.51 11.22
N ARG A 158 0.36 -2.55 10.47
CA ARG A 158 -1.04 -2.23 10.49
C ARG A 158 -1.46 -2.13 9.04
N GLY A 159 -1.95 -3.24 8.48
CA GLY A 159 -2.24 -3.39 7.05
C GLY A 159 -3.08 -2.23 6.49
N ARG A 160 -4.05 -1.72 7.25
CA ARG A 160 -4.87 -0.57 6.91
C ARG A 160 -4.12 0.74 6.97
N TYR A 161 -3.23 0.93 7.95
CA TYR A 161 -2.44 2.16 8.01
C TYR A 161 -1.34 2.14 6.95
N GLN A 162 -0.87 0.95 6.55
CA GLN A 162 -0.06 0.80 5.36
C GLN A 162 -0.86 1.20 4.11
N ALA A 163 -2.10 0.73 3.95
CA ALA A 163 -2.94 1.12 2.82
C ALA A 163 -3.23 2.63 2.82
N TYR A 164 -3.56 3.20 3.98
CA TYR A 164 -3.78 4.64 4.17
C TYR A 164 -2.51 5.46 3.89
N ALA A 165 -1.35 5.05 4.40
CA ALA A 165 -0.07 5.69 4.15
C ALA A 165 0.31 5.61 2.68
N THR A 166 0.14 4.45 2.06
CA THR A 166 0.35 4.25 0.62
C THR A 166 -0.48 5.27 -0.16
N GLN A 167 -1.80 5.31 0.06
CA GLN A 167 -2.67 6.27 -0.61
C GLN A 167 -2.27 7.72 -0.35
N THR A 168 -2.02 8.09 0.90
CA THR A 168 -1.66 9.45 1.32
C THR A 168 -0.35 9.93 0.69
N LEU A 169 0.62 9.03 0.53
CA LEU A 169 1.91 9.38 -0.03
C LEU A 169 1.87 9.45 -1.55
N LEU A 170 1.15 8.53 -2.20
CA LEU A 170 0.96 8.56 -3.64
C LEU A 170 0.12 9.78 -4.07
N SER A 171 -0.89 10.18 -3.30
CA SER A 171 -1.71 11.36 -3.62
C SER A 171 -0.93 12.68 -3.56
N ARG A 172 0.18 12.73 -2.81
CA ARG A 172 1.09 13.88 -2.74
C ARG A 172 2.06 13.95 -3.93
N MET A 173 2.16 12.89 -4.74
CA MET A 173 3.01 12.88 -5.93
C MET A 173 2.34 13.62 -7.09
N SER A 174 3.15 14.12 -8.04
CA SER A 174 2.59 14.69 -9.28
C SER A 174 1.87 13.62 -10.10
N THR A 175 0.85 14.01 -10.87
CA THR A 175 0.13 13.12 -11.78
C THR A 175 1.08 12.37 -12.73
N PHE A 176 2.08 13.07 -13.28
CA PHE A 176 3.09 12.44 -14.14
C PHE A 176 3.87 11.34 -13.42
N THR A 177 4.20 11.53 -12.14
CA THR A 177 4.86 10.50 -11.32
C THR A 177 3.95 9.32 -11.05
N GLN A 178 2.68 9.58 -10.72
CA GLN A 178 1.67 8.55 -10.46
C GLN A 178 1.47 7.64 -11.69
N GLU A 179 1.47 8.22 -12.89
CA GLU A 179 1.43 7.50 -14.16
C GLU A 179 2.65 6.58 -14.37
N GLN A 180 3.79 6.81 -13.70
CA GLN A 180 4.95 5.95 -13.85
C GLN A 180 4.92 4.73 -12.92
N ILE A 181 3.96 4.63 -12.00
CA ILE A 181 3.86 3.52 -11.05
C ILE A 181 3.13 2.36 -11.71
N THR A 182 3.83 1.24 -11.87
CA THR A 182 3.27 0.02 -12.49
C THR A 182 2.92 -1.07 -11.48
N ASP A 183 3.59 -1.06 -10.33
CA ASP A 183 3.51 -2.13 -9.33
C ASP A 183 3.45 -1.56 -7.91
N LEU A 184 2.57 -2.12 -7.09
CA LEU A 184 2.49 -1.82 -5.66
C LEU A 184 2.59 -3.10 -4.85
N SER A 185 3.20 -3.04 -3.67
CA SER A 185 3.22 -4.15 -2.73
C SER A 185 2.60 -3.78 -1.39
N LEU A 186 1.70 -4.64 -0.93
CA LEU A 186 0.98 -4.50 0.33
C LEU A 186 1.22 -5.75 1.20
N ILE A 187 1.34 -5.55 2.50
CA ILE A 187 1.28 -6.61 3.51
C ILE A 187 -0.18 -6.67 3.95
N TYR A 188 -0.86 -7.75 3.57
CA TYR A 188 -2.21 -8.00 4.04
C TYR A 188 -2.16 -8.65 5.42
N GLN A 189 -2.87 -8.03 6.36
CA GLN A 189 -3.05 -8.56 7.71
C GLN A 189 -4.49 -8.39 8.14
N GLN A 190 -5.02 -9.44 8.76
CA GLN A 190 -6.39 -9.44 9.27
C GLN A 190 -6.50 -8.80 10.65
N HIS A 191 -5.43 -8.90 11.44
CA HIS A 191 -5.43 -8.53 12.84
C HIS A 191 -5.06 -7.05 12.99
N GLU A 192 -5.98 -6.25 13.52
CA GLU A 192 -5.68 -4.86 13.88
C GLU A 192 -6.40 -4.49 15.17
N GLU A 193 -5.62 -4.17 16.20
CA GLU A 193 -6.01 -4.21 17.61
C GLU A 193 -6.97 -3.07 18.04
N ASP A 194 -7.13 -2.02 17.22
CA ASP A 194 -7.91 -0.81 17.49
C ASP A 194 -9.10 -0.55 16.56
N CYS A 195 -9.53 -1.54 15.76
CA CYS A 195 -10.72 -1.36 14.93
C CYS A 195 -11.52 -2.63 14.69
N ARG A 196 -12.76 -2.45 14.24
CA ARG A 196 -13.58 -3.56 13.76
C ARG A 196 -13.08 -4.02 12.40
N TRP A 197 -13.24 -5.30 12.10
CA TRP A 197 -12.88 -5.89 10.80
C TRP A 197 -13.41 -5.11 9.57
N GLN A 198 -14.58 -4.51 9.70
CA GLN A 198 -15.21 -3.69 8.64
C GLN A 198 -14.37 -2.45 8.27
N ASP A 199 -13.63 -1.88 9.22
CA ASP A 199 -12.81 -0.69 9.00
C ASP A 199 -11.54 -1.01 8.22
N VAL A 200 -10.96 -2.20 8.40
CA VAL A 200 -9.88 -2.73 7.55
C VAL A 200 -10.34 -2.82 6.10
N LYS A 201 -11.54 -3.39 5.87
CA LYS A 201 -12.13 -3.50 4.54
C LYS A 201 -12.30 -2.12 3.90
N LYS A 202 -12.77 -1.11 4.65
CA LYS A 202 -12.90 0.26 4.14
C LYS A 202 -11.57 0.83 3.66
N ALA A 203 -10.47 0.62 4.38
CA ALA A 203 -9.15 1.09 3.97
C ALA A 203 -8.67 0.43 2.67
N TYR A 204 -8.83 -0.89 2.54
CA TYR A 204 -8.47 -1.61 1.32
C TYR A 204 -9.36 -1.24 0.13
N VAL A 205 -10.67 -1.04 0.35
CA VAL A 205 -11.57 -0.52 -0.70
C VAL A 205 -11.13 0.89 -1.13
N SER A 206 -10.77 1.75 -0.18
CA SER A 206 -10.29 3.11 -0.49
C SER A 206 -9.02 3.08 -1.33
N LEU A 207 -8.04 2.26 -0.95
CA LEU A 207 -6.82 2.07 -1.73
C LEU A 207 -7.11 1.48 -3.13
N ALA A 208 -7.97 0.47 -3.23
CA ALA A 208 -8.33 -0.13 -4.53
C ALA A 208 -8.98 0.91 -5.47
N ARG A 209 -9.90 1.73 -4.94
CA ARG A 209 -10.49 2.85 -5.70
C ARG A 209 -9.43 3.87 -6.10
N PHE A 210 -8.52 4.23 -5.19
CA PHE A 210 -7.43 5.16 -5.49
C PHE A 210 -6.55 4.66 -6.63
N ILE A 211 -6.16 3.38 -6.61
CA ILE A 211 -5.35 2.75 -7.67
C ILE A 211 -6.05 2.87 -9.03
N LEU A 212 -7.34 2.51 -9.10
CA LEU A 212 -8.11 2.59 -10.34
C LEU A 212 -8.20 4.01 -10.89
N SER A 213 -8.40 5.00 -10.02
CA SER A 213 -8.64 6.38 -10.44
C SER A 213 -7.37 7.19 -10.70
N ASN A 214 -6.26 6.89 -10.00
CA ASN A 214 -5.07 7.75 -9.99
C ASN A 214 -3.81 7.09 -10.53
N LEU A 215 -3.76 5.75 -10.64
CA LEU A 215 -2.58 5.02 -11.11
C LEU A 215 -2.91 4.29 -12.43
N PRO A 216 -3.04 5.03 -13.54
CA PRO A 216 -3.55 4.49 -14.80
C PRO A 216 -2.65 3.41 -15.41
N HIS A 217 -1.37 3.37 -15.07
CA HIS A 217 -0.44 2.33 -15.54
C HIS A 217 -0.07 1.31 -14.46
N CYS A 218 -0.64 1.41 -13.26
CA CYS A 218 -0.53 0.33 -12.28
C CYS A 218 -1.23 -0.89 -12.86
N ARG A 219 -0.53 -2.01 -12.94
CA ARG A 219 -1.00 -3.28 -13.52
C ARG A 219 -0.91 -4.43 -12.54
N THR A 220 -0.10 -4.32 -11.49
CA THR A 220 0.11 -5.42 -10.56
C THR A 220 0.01 -4.95 -9.11
N LEU A 221 -0.87 -5.57 -8.34
CA LEU A 221 -0.86 -5.48 -6.88
C LEU A 221 -0.25 -6.76 -6.29
N HIS A 222 0.89 -6.62 -5.62
CA HIS A 222 1.62 -7.70 -4.95
C HIS A 222 1.22 -7.77 -3.47
N ILE A 223 0.50 -8.81 -3.06
CA ILE A 223 -0.01 -8.97 -1.70
C ILE A 223 0.82 -10.04 -0.97
N LEU A 224 1.46 -9.67 0.14
CA LEU A 224 2.02 -10.62 1.11
C LEU A 224 0.96 -10.94 2.15
N LYS A 225 0.41 -12.16 2.12
CA LYS A 225 -0.66 -12.63 3.03
C LYS A 225 -0.04 -13.31 4.25
N CYS A 226 -0.25 -12.72 5.43
CA CYS A 226 0.39 -13.14 6.69
C CYS A 226 -0.49 -14.02 7.59
N ALA A 227 -1.75 -14.27 7.22
CA ALA A 227 -2.68 -15.11 7.97
C ALA A 227 -3.65 -15.82 7.03
N SER A 228 -4.14 -16.99 7.44
CA SER A 228 -5.30 -17.65 6.85
C SER A 228 -6.55 -16.81 7.12
N GLY A 229 -7.31 -16.49 6.08
CA GLY A 229 -8.52 -15.67 6.22
C GLY A 229 -8.98 -14.95 4.96
N ASP A 230 -10.23 -14.51 5.01
CA ASP A 230 -11.00 -13.92 3.92
C ASP A 230 -11.13 -12.41 4.06
N GLY A 231 -10.17 -11.69 3.48
CA GLY A 231 -10.23 -10.23 3.43
C GLY A 231 -9.57 -9.61 2.23
N LEU A 232 -9.28 -10.42 1.20
CA LEU A 232 -8.81 -9.90 -0.09
C LEU A 232 -9.94 -9.40 -0.99
N GLY A 233 -11.21 -9.68 -0.63
CA GLY A 233 -12.40 -9.24 -1.36
C GLY A 233 -12.44 -7.76 -1.77
N PRO A 234 -12.00 -6.79 -0.94
CA PRO A 234 -11.88 -5.39 -1.35
C PRO A 234 -11.10 -5.17 -2.66
N PHE A 235 -10.10 -6.01 -2.94
CA PHE A 235 -9.25 -5.88 -4.13
C PHE A 235 -9.87 -6.46 -5.40
N CYS A 236 -11.00 -7.19 -5.33
CA CYS A 236 -11.75 -7.62 -6.52
C CYS A 236 -12.09 -6.44 -7.43
N LYS A 237 -12.28 -5.25 -6.85
CA LYS A 237 -12.58 -4.01 -7.59
C LYS A 237 -11.51 -3.67 -8.62
N LEU A 238 -10.26 -4.09 -8.41
CA LEU A 238 -9.16 -3.82 -9.33
C LEU A 238 -9.39 -4.46 -10.71
N PHE A 239 -10.08 -5.60 -10.78
CA PHE A 239 -10.42 -6.27 -12.03
C PHE A 239 -11.51 -5.57 -12.85
N ARG A 240 -11.97 -4.38 -12.44
CA ARG A 240 -12.69 -3.46 -13.35
C ARG A 240 -11.81 -2.98 -14.51
N ARG A 241 -10.49 -3.12 -14.37
CA ARG A 241 -9.51 -2.94 -15.44
C ARG A 241 -8.97 -4.30 -15.86
N GLU A 242 -9.06 -4.60 -17.15
CA GLU A 242 -8.64 -5.88 -17.73
C GLU A 242 -7.12 -6.12 -17.62
N ASP A 243 -6.33 -5.05 -17.57
CA ASP A 243 -4.87 -5.12 -17.47
C ASP A 243 -4.35 -5.30 -16.04
N MET A 244 -5.25 -5.40 -15.05
CA MET A 244 -4.90 -5.58 -13.64
C MET A 244 -4.71 -7.03 -13.25
N ARG A 245 -3.64 -7.29 -12.49
CA ARG A 245 -3.30 -8.59 -11.90
C ARG A 245 -3.08 -8.45 -10.40
N ILE A 246 -3.45 -9.49 -9.66
CA ILE A 246 -3.16 -9.60 -8.23
C ILE A 246 -2.27 -10.81 -8.01
N LEU A 247 -1.09 -10.59 -7.46
CA LEU A 247 -0.14 -11.64 -7.10
C LEU A 247 -0.14 -11.79 -5.59
N VAL A 248 -0.54 -12.95 -5.09
CA VAL A 248 -0.56 -13.23 -3.65
C VAL A 248 0.58 -14.18 -3.31
N ARG A 249 1.44 -13.77 -2.39
CA ARG A 249 2.43 -14.64 -1.76
C ARG A 249 1.96 -14.96 -0.34
N LYS A 250 1.83 -16.24 -0.01
CA LYS A 250 1.57 -16.69 1.36
C LYS A 250 2.88 -16.69 2.11
N HIS A 251 2.89 -16.10 3.31
CA HIS A 251 4.11 -16.00 4.10
C HIS A 251 4.73 -17.36 4.45
N ASP A 252 3.90 -18.34 4.83
CA ASP A 252 4.38 -19.64 5.31
C ASP A 252 4.81 -20.58 4.17
N ALA A 253 4.48 -20.24 2.92
CA ALA A 253 4.90 -20.94 1.72
C ALA A 253 5.97 -20.12 1.03
N ASN A 254 7.24 -20.33 1.42
CA ASN A 254 8.39 -19.50 1.04
C ASN A 254 8.61 -19.31 -0.48
N GLU A 255 7.85 -19.97 -1.35
CA GLU A 255 8.03 -19.91 -2.81
C GLU A 255 6.73 -19.82 -3.63
N GLU A 256 5.55 -20.02 -3.06
CA GLU A 256 4.30 -20.04 -3.85
C GLU A 256 3.73 -18.62 -4.01
N VAL A 257 3.88 -18.08 -5.22
CA VAL A 257 3.16 -16.91 -5.69
C VAL A 257 1.96 -17.39 -6.50
N GLU A 258 0.77 -17.21 -5.93
CA GLU A 258 -0.48 -17.43 -6.65
C GLU A 258 -0.78 -16.17 -7.46
N CYS A 259 -0.71 -16.29 -8.79
CA CYS A 259 -1.17 -15.26 -9.71
C CYS A 259 -2.66 -15.47 -9.94
N PHE A 260 -3.46 -14.43 -9.72
CA PHE A 260 -4.89 -14.50 -9.95
C PHE A 260 -5.33 -13.60 -11.09
N GLU A 261 -6.02 -14.22 -12.05
CA GLU A 261 -6.96 -13.55 -12.94
C GLU A 261 -8.31 -13.37 -12.24
N LYS A 262 -9.22 -12.57 -12.83
CA LYS A 262 -10.47 -12.15 -12.19
C LYS A 262 -11.29 -13.33 -11.65
N GLU A 263 -11.56 -14.31 -12.51
CA GLU A 263 -12.40 -15.48 -12.20
C GLU A 263 -11.74 -16.35 -11.14
N GLN A 264 -10.42 -16.54 -11.23
CA GLN A 264 -9.63 -17.31 -10.26
C GLN A 264 -9.62 -16.63 -8.89
N PHE A 265 -9.47 -15.31 -8.85
CA PHE A 265 -9.46 -14.55 -7.61
C PHE A 265 -10.82 -14.60 -6.91
N VAL A 266 -11.89 -14.42 -7.67
CA VAL A 266 -13.27 -14.45 -7.15
C VAL A 266 -13.60 -15.85 -6.65
N ARG A 267 -13.29 -16.91 -7.41
CA ARG A 267 -13.45 -18.30 -6.96
C ARG A 267 -12.64 -18.59 -5.71
N CYS A 268 -11.39 -18.12 -5.62
CA CYS A 268 -10.57 -18.26 -4.42
C CYS A 268 -11.24 -17.60 -3.20
N ILE A 269 -11.80 -16.41 -3.35
CA ILE A 269 -12.52 -15.74 -2.25
C ILE A 269 -13.80 -16.50 -1.88
N ILE A 270 -14.58 -16.98 -2.86
CA ILE A 270 -15.83 -17.71 -2.63
C ILE A 270 -15.55 -19.05 -1.94
N ILE A 271 -14.58 -19.82 -2.41
CA ILE A 271 -14.23 -21.12 -1.83
C ILE A 271 -13.79 -20.96 -0.36
N ASN A 272 -12.98 -19.95 -0.07
CA ASN A 272 -12.57 -19.71 1.30
C ASN A 272 -13.76 -19.25 2.19
N LYS A 273 -14.69 -18.42 1.67
CA LYS A 273 -15.94 -18.08 2.37
C LYS A 273 -16.84 -19.31 2.58
N GLY A 274 -16.94 -20.17 1.57
CA GLY A 274 -17.74 -21.39 1.55
C GLY A 274 -17.23 -22.45 2.51
N LEU A 275 -15.91 -22.54 2.74
CA LEU A 275 -15.32 -23.43 3.74
C LEU A 275 -15.66 -23.03 5.20
N VAL A 276 -16.10 -21.78 5.44
CA VAL A 276 -16.59 -21.33 6.75
C VAL A 276 -18.08 -21.66 6.97
N GLN A 277 -18.85 -21.85 5.89
CA GLN A 277 -20.28 -22.18 5.98
C GLN A 277 -20.64 -23.64 5.63
N TYR A 278 -19.84 -24.32 4.82
CA TYR A 278 -20.12 -25.67 4.33
C TYR A 278 -19.15 -26.70 4.93
N ARG A 279 -19.34 -26.97 6.23
CA ARG A 279 -19.08 -28.31 6.79
C ARG A 279 -20.21 -29.31 6.50
N GLY A 280 -21.16 -28.96 5.64
CA GLY A 280 -22.22 -29.87 5.18
C GLY A 280 -22.76 -29.45 3.82
N ALA A 281 -22.72 -30.37 2.86
CA ALA A 281 -23.24 -30.30 1.49
C ALA A 281 -22.21 -29.96 0.40
N ALA A 282 -21.59 -31.03 -0.09
CA ALA A 282 -20.95 -31.07 -1.40
C ALA A 282 -21.99 -31.16 -2.52
N ARG A 283 -21.58 -30.72 -3.71
CA ARG A 283 -22.16 -30.94 -5.06
C ARG A 283 -23.18 -29.90 -5.51
N ASN A 284 -22.71 -28.91 -6.28
CA ASN A 284 -23.17 -28.64 -7.65
C ASN A 284 -22.36 -27.46 -8.22
N GLU A 285 -21.72 -27.68 -9.38
CA GLU A 285 -20.92 -26.67 -10.07
C GLU A 285 -21.80 -25.60 -10.75
N ASP A 286 -23.05 -25.94 -11.09
CA ASP A 286 -24.00 -25.02 -11.72
C ASP A 286 -24.56 -23.96 -10.75
N ALA A 287 -24.52 -24.21 -9.44
CA ALA A 287 -24.90 -23.22 -8.42
C ALA A 287 -23.84 -22.12 -8.22
N LEU A 288 -22.62 -22.34 -8.73
CA LEU A 288 -21.51 -21.40 -8.57
C LEU A 288 -21.64 -20.20 -9.54
N GLU A 289 -22.20 -20.40 -10.74
CA GLU A 289 -22.41 -19.33 -11.73
C GLU A 289 -23.56 -18.40 -11.34
N ASP A 290 -24.68 -18.93 -10.84
CA ASP A 290 -25.76 -18.09 -10.30
C ASP A 290 -25.32 -17.35 -9.01
N SER A 291 -24.47 -17.95 -8.18
CA SER A 291 -23.89 -17.28 -6.99
C SER A 291 -22.84 -16.22 -7.32
N LEU A 292 -22.26 -16.23 -8.52
CA LEU A 292 -21.31 -15.21 -8.98
C LEU A 292 -22.06 -13.92 -9.34
N ASP A 293 -23.24 -14.02 -9.95
CA ASP A 293 -24.09 -12.86 -10.25
C ASP A 293 -24.89 -12.39 -9.03
N GLU A 294 -25.42 -13.29 -8.18
CA GLU A 294 -26.06 -12.90 -6.92
C GLU A 294 -25.04 -12.40 -5.87
N GLY A 295 -23.84 -12.98 -5.81
CA GLY A 295 -22.75 -12.49 -4.96
C GLY A 295 -22.16 -11.16 -5.42
N LEU A 296 -22.25 -10.83 -6.71
CA LEU A 296 -21.97 -9.50 -7.25
C LEU A 296 -23.13 -8.52 -7.03
N GLY A 297 -24.39 -8.99 -7.04
CA GLY A 297 -25.60 -8.21 -6.79
C GLY A 297 -25.85 -7.87 -5.33
N GLU A 298 -25.53 -8.77 -4.39
CA GLU A 298 -25.53 -8.50 -2.95
C GLU A 298 -24.33 -7.64 -2.51
N LEU A 299 -23.33 -7.48 -3.39
CA LEU A 299 -22.26 -6.49 -3.28
C LEU A 299 -22.65 -5.14 -3.90
N ASN A 300 -23.79 -4.59 -3.49
CA ASN A 300 -24.05 -3.15 -3.62
C ASN A 300 -23.07 -2.34 -2.73
N TRP A 301 -21.78 -2.21 -3.13
CA TRP A 301 -20.72 -1.43 -2.43
C TRP A 301 -19.61 -0.86 -3.33
#